data_AF-A0A1B9NH22-F1
#
_entry.id   AF-A0A1B9NH22-F1
#
_cell.length_a   1.000
_cell.length_b   1.000
_cell.length_c   1.000
_cell.angle_alpha   90.00
_cell.angle_beta   90.00
_cell.angle_gamma   90.00
#
_symmetry.space_group_name_H-M   'P 1'
#
loop_
_entity.id
_entity.type
_entity.pdbx_description
1 polymer ?
#
loop_
_entity_poly.entity_id
_entity_poly.type
_entity_poly.pdbx_seq_one_letter_code
_entity_poly.pdbx_strand_id
1 'polypeptide(L)'
;MEPRSAWRANDLAAYDAACEAANGAIAALLGLADDGAMLHEHALAEASAIRRELVEVDAFNRSALETLLARMTSRIAELSGPLP
;
A
#
# COMPACT_ATOMS: atom_id res chain seq x y z
N MET A 1 9.33 -14.36 28.49
CA MET A 1 8.16 -13.76 27.81
C MET A 1 8.63 -12.45 27.22
N GLU A 2 8.85 -12.41 25.90
CA GLU A 2 9.08 -11.13 25.23
C GLU A 2 7.84 -10.25 25.38
N PRO A 3 7.99 -8.96 25.69
CA PRO A 3 6.85 -8.07 25.80
C PRO A 3 6.15 -8.03 24.44
N ARG A 4 4.88 -8.49 24.40
CA ARG A 4 3.98 -8.21 23.28
C ARG A 4 3.94 -6.69 23.14
N SER A 5 4.62 -6.19 22.12
CA SER A 5 4.86 -4.77 21.89
C SER A 5 3.53 -4.02 21.88
N ALA A 6 3.26 -3.26 22.94
CA ALA A 6 2.16 -2.31 22.93
C ALA A 6 2.46 -1.30 21.81
N TRP A 7 1.48 -1.04 20.94
CA TRP A 7 1.59 -0.01 19.91
C TRP A 7 2.15 1.26 20.53
N ARG A 8 3.34 1.67 20.11
CA ARG A 8 3.81 3.01 20.38
C ARG A 8 3.01 3.93 19.46
N ALA A 9 2.77 5.18 19.85
CA ALA A 9 2.07 6.16 18.99
C ALA A 9 2.71 6.29 17.60
N ASN A 10 4.04 6.08 17.50
CA ASN A 10 4.76 6.05 16.23
C ASN A 10 4.45 4.83 15.35
N ASP A 11 3.98 3.72 15.91
CA ASP A 11 3.65 2.51 15.16
C ASP A 11 2.26 2.64 14.50
N LEU A 12 1.31 3.29 15.18
CA LEU A 12 0.03 3.70 14.59
C LEU A 12 0.25 4.60 13.38
N ALA A 13 1.10 5.62 13.48
CA ALA A 13 1.38 6.52 12.37
C ALA A 13 2.02 5.80 11.16
N ALA A 14 2.88 4.82 11.40
CA ALA A 14 3.46 4.00 10.33
C ALA A 14 2.41 3.11 9.65
N TYR A 15 1.50 2.53 10.43
CA TYR A 15 0.40 1.73 9.91
C TYR A 15 -0.57 2.58 9.07
N ASP A 16 -0.98 3.75 9.59
CA ASP A 16 -1.86 4.68 8.89
C ASP A 16 -1.24 5.14 7.56
N ALA A 17 0.05 5.49 7.56
CA ALA A 17 0.77 5.84 6.34
C ALA A 17 0.80 4.69 5.32
N ALA A 18 0.98 3.44 5.78
CA ALA A 18 0.92 2.27 4.90
C ALA A 18 -0.50 2.06 4.34
N CYS A 19 -1.55 2.28 5.14
CA CYS A 19 -2.94 2.25 4.67
C CYS A 19 -3.22 3.31 3.61
N GLU A 20 -2.79 4.55 3.83
CA GLU A 20 -2.95 5.64 2.86
C GLU A 20 -2.24 5.34 1.55
N ALA A 21 -0.99 4.88 1.59
CA ALA A 21 -0.23 4.53 0.40
C ALA A 21 -0.87 3.35 -0.36
N ALA A 22 -1.34 2.31 0.33
CA ALA A 22 -2.05 1.21 -0.30
C ALA A 22 -3.35 1.65 -0.98
N ASN A 23 -4.15 2.50 -0.31
CA ASN A 23 -5.37 3.06 -0.89
C ASN A 23 -5.07 3.96 -2.10
N GLY A 24 -3.99 4.76 -2.03
CA GLY A 24 -3.53 5.59 -3.14
C GLY A 24 -3.13 4.76 -4.37
N ALA A 25 -2.37 3.67 -4.17
CA ALA A 25 -2.01 2.76 -5.25
C ALA A 25 -3.23 2.08 -5.88
N ILE A 26 -4.19 1.63 -5.07
CA ILE A 26 -5.46 1.06 -5.55
C ILE A 26 -6.25 2.08 -6.37
N ALA A 27 -6.38 3.31 -5.88
CA ALA A 27 -7.08 4.37 -6.60
C ALA A 27 -6.42 4.67 -7.95
N ALA A 28 -5.09 4.71 -8.01
CA ALA A 28 -4.36 4.91 -9.26
C ALA A 28 -4.59 3.77 -10.26
N LEU A 29 -4.59 2.51 -9.81
CA LEU A 29 -4.88 1.34 -10.65
C LEU A 29 -6.28 1.41 -11.26
N LEU A 30 -7.28 1.74 -10.44
CA LEU A 30 -8.66 1.87 -10.89
C LEU A 30 -8.82 3.05 -11.86
N GLY A 31 -8.17 4.19 -11.58
CA GLY A 31 -8.15 5.34 -12.49
C GLY A 31 -7.57 4.99 -13.86
N LEU A 32 -6.43 4.28 -13.91
CA LEU A 32 -5.84 3.83 -15.18
C LEU A 32 -6.76 2.87 -15.94
N ALA A 33 -7.52 2.03 -15.24
CA ALA A 33 -8.50 1.16 -15.88
C ALA A 33 -9.68 1.94 -16.46
N ASP A 34 -10.18 2.94 -15.72
CA ASP A 34 -11.28 3.80 -16.17
C ASP A 34 -10.87 4.67 -17.38
N ASP A 35 -9.61 5.11 -17.42
CA ASP A 35 -9.01 5.85 -18.54
C ASP A 35 -8.64 4.94 -19.74
N GLY A 36 -8.80 3.62 -19.61
CA GLY A 36 -8.46 2.64 -20.65
C GLY A 36 -6.96 2.41 -20.84
N ALA A 37 -6.12 2.96 -19.96
CA ALA A 37 -4.67 2.75 -19.96
C ALA A 37 -4.26 1.38 -19.37
N MET A 38 -5.17 0.70 -18.67
CA MET A 38 -5.00 -0.64 -18.11
C MET A 38 -6.28 -1.46 -18.28
N LEU A 39 -6.15 -2.79 -18.42
CA LEU A 39 -7.33 -3.67 -18.40
C LEU A 39 -7.92 -3.72 -16.98
N HIS A 40 -9.25 -3.59 -16.88
CA HIS A 40 -9.95 -3.57 -15.59
C HIS A 40 -9.71 -4.84 -14.76
N GLU A 41 -9.63 -6.01 -15.40
CA GLU A 41 -9.30 -7.27 -14.73
C GLU A 41 -7.90 -7.27 -14.11
N HIS A 42 -6.92 -6.65 -14.76
CA HIS A 42 -5.56 -6.52 -14.23
C HIS A 42 -5.53 -5.53 -13.06
N ALA A 43 -6.21 -4.39 -13.19
CA ALA A 43 -6.31 -3.40 -12.12
C ALA A 43 -6.97 -4.00 -10.87
N LEU A 44 -8.04 -4.78 -11.02
CA LEU A 44 -8.70 -5.47 -9.92
C LEU A 44 -7.82 -6.55 -9.28
N ALA A 45 -7.13 -7.36 -10.09
CA ALA A 45 -6.21 -8.38 -9.58
C ALA A 45 -5.09 -7.76 -8.74
N GLU A 46 -4.51 -6.67 -9.23
CA GLU A 46 -3.44 -5.97 -8.53
C GLU A 46 -3.94 -5.24 -7.28
N ALA A 47 -5.09 -4.55 -7.36
CA ALA A 47 -5.73 -3.93 -6.20
C ALA A 47 -6.07 -4.96 -5.11
N SER A 48 -6.53 -6.15 -5.50
CA SER A 48 -6.77 -7.25 -4.57
C SER A 48 -5.47 -7.76 -3.93
N ALA A 49 -4.36 -7.81 -4.67
CA ALA A 49 -3.07 -8.21 -4.13
C ALA A 49 -2.58 -7.19 -3.09
N ILE A 50 -2.63 -5.89 -3.40
CA ILE A 50 -2.27 -4.80 -2.48
C ILE A 50 -3.11 -4.88 -1.19
N ARG A 51 -4.43 -5.07 -1.33
CA ARG A 51 -5.32 -5.22 -0.17
C ARG A 51 -4.93 -6.41 0.70
N ARG A 52 -4.58 -7.55 0.10
CA ARG A 52 -4.17 -8.75 0.82
C ARG A 52 -2.87 -8.51 1.58
N GLU A 53 -1.88 -7.91 0.93
CA GLU A 53 -0.60 -7.58 1.55
C GLU A 53 -0.75 -6.65 2.77
N LEU A 54 -1.64 -5.65 2.69
CA LEU A 54 -1.94 -4.76 3.82
C LEU A 54 -2.64 -5.49 4.98
N VAL A 55 -3.44 -6.52 4.71
CA VAL A 55 -4.09 -7.32 5.75
C VAL A 55 -3.12 -8.32 6.39
N GLU A 56 -2.19 -8.85 5.61
CA GLU A 56 -1.22 -9.86 6.04
C GLU A 56 0.03 -9.26 6.72
N VAL A 57 0.31 -7.97 6.52
CA VAL A 57 1.44 -7.31 7.18
C VAL A 57 1.26 -7.31 8.69
N ASP A 58 2.31 -7.68 9.41
CA ASP A 58 2.33 -7.55 10.85
C ASP A 58 2.37 -6.07 11.23
N ALA A 59 1.23 -5.53 11.68
CA ALA A 59 1.10 -4.14 12.08
C ALA A 59 1.91 -3.77 13.34
N PHE A 60 2.47 -4.75 14.06
CA PHE A 60 3.41 -4.52 15.17
C PHE A 60 4.87 -4.52 14.70
N ASN A 61 5.14 -4.92 13.46
CA ASN A 61 6.48 -4.93 12.88
C ASN A 61 6.69 -3.67 12.03
N ARG A 62 7.31 -2.66 12.63
CA ARG A 62 7.63 -1.40 11.97
C ARG A 62 8.43 -1.56 10.68
N SER A 63 9.42 -2.46 10.65
CA SER A 63 10.23 -2.67 9.44
C SER A 63 9.40 -3.26 8.29
N ALA A 64 8.43 -4.12 8.61
CA ALA A 64 7.49 -4.64 7.63
C ALA A 64 6.57 -3.54 7.08
N LEU A 65 6.07 -2.65 7.94
CA LEU A 65 5.27 -1.50 7.53
C LEU A 65 6.06 -0.50 6.67
N GLU A 66 7.29 -0.17 7.06
CA GLU A 66 8.16 0.71 6.28
C GLU A 66 8.50 0.11 4.90
N THR A 67 8.68 -1.21 4.83
CA THR A 67 8.89 -1.92 3.55
C THR A 67 7.64 -1.85 2.67
N LEU A 68 6.45 -2.09 3.26
CA LEU A 68 5.19 -2.00 2.55
C LEU A 68 4.97 -0.57 2.01
N LEU A 69 5.20 0.45 2.85
CA LEU A 69 5.08 1.86 2.50
C LEU A 69 6.01 2.25 1.35
N ALA A 70 7.29 1.84 1.40
CA ALA A 70 8.26 2.13 0.35
C ALA A 70 7.82 1.51 -0.99
N ARG A 71 7.36 0.26 -0.96
CA ARG A 71 6.86 -0.44 -2.16
C ARG A 71 5.61 0.23 -2.73
N MET A 72 4.63 0.59 -1.90
CA MET A 72 3.41 1.28 -2.36
C MET A 72 3.73 2.66 -2.93
N THR A 73 4.64 3.42 -2.31
CA THR A 73 5.11 4.71 -2.84
C THR A 73 5.77 4.56 -4.20
N SER A 74 6.66 3.57 -4.37
CA SER A 74 7.27 3.26 -5.66
C SER A 74 6.21 2.92 -6.71
N ARG A 75 5.21 2.12 -6.32
CA ARG A 75 4.15 1.71 -7.23
C ARG A 75 3.28 2.88 -7.66
N ILE A 76 2.92 3.78 -6.75
CA ILE A 76 2.21 5.03 -7.09
C ILE A 76 3.02 5.85 -8.10
N ALA A 77 4.33 5.97 -7.90
CA ALA A 77 5.20 6.72 -8.83
C ALA A 77 5.24 6.07 -10.22
N GLU A 78 5.27 4.74 -10.31
CA GLU A 78 5.17 4.01 -11.58
C GLU A 78 3.82 4.23 -12.27
N LEU A 79 2.72 4.18 -11.52
CA LEU A 79 1.36 4.33 -12.05
C LEU A 79 1.04 5.76 -12.48
N SER A 80 1.64 6.75 -11.81
CA SER A 80 1.42 8.18 -12.11
C SER A 80 2.26 8.68 -13.29
N GLY A 81 3.19 7.85 -13.79
CA GLY A 81 4.21 8.27 -14.75
C GLY A 81 5.22 9.26 -14.15
N PRO A 82 6.29 9.62 -14.89
CA PRO A 82 7.13 10.74 -14.49
C PRO A 82 6.26 12.01 -14.41
N LEU A 83 6.33 12.73 -13.28
CA LEU A 83 5.83 14.09 -13.21
C LEU A 83 6.42 14.88 -14.40
N PRO A 84 5.59 15.54 -15.23
CA PRO A 84 6.08 16.39 -16.31
C PRO A 84 6.99 17.51 -15.79
#